data_AF-A0A7J4B3I0-F1
#
_entry.id   AF-A0A7J4B3I0-F1
#
_cell.length_a   1.000
_cell.length_b   1.000
_cell.length_c   1.000
_cell.angle_alpha   90.00
_cell.angle_beta   90.00
_cell.angle_gamma   90.00
#
_symmetry.space_group_name_H-M   'P 1'
#
loop_
_entity.id
_entity.type
_entity.pdbx_description
1 polymer ?
#
loop_
_entity_poly.entity_id
_entity_poly.type
_entity_poly.pdbx_seq_one_letter_code
_entity_poly.pdbx_strand_id
1 'polypeptide(L)' 'TGDVVKVVVSKVVRGGIDVSMKGADLGVVKAFCSACRHPLVLRKDNKLFCRNCNRTETRKIASSYLEVMG' A
#
# COMPACT_ATOMS: atom_id res chain seq x y z
N THR A 1 -8.76 -2.21 -5.31
CA THR A 1 -8.74 -0.99 -4.47
C THR A 1 -8.14 0.15 -5.29
N GLY A 2 -8.06 1.37 -4.74
CA GLY A 2 -7.44 2.53 -5.40
C GLY A 2 -6.10 2.89 -4.78
N ASP A 3 -5.33 1.87 -4.39
CA ASP A 3 -4.09 2.06 -3.63
C ASP A 3 -3.03 2.76 -4.49
N VAL A 4 -2.24 3.63 -3.86
CA VAL A 4 -1.07 4.27 -4.49
C VAL A 4 0.16 3.46 -4.14
N VAL A 5 0.93 3.08 -5.16
CA VAL A 5 2.03 2.12 -5.03
C VAL A 5 3.33 2.72 -5.58
N LYS A 6 4.39 2.67 -4.77
CA LYS A 6 5.75 3.02 -5.18
C LYS A 6 6.47 1.77 -5.66
N VAL A 7 6.92 1.79 -6.92
CA VAL A 7 7.56 0.66 -7.60
C VAL A 7 8.81 1.11 -8.35
N VAL A 8 9.63 0.15 -8.76
CA VAL A 8 10.74 0.37 -9.70
C VAL A 8 10.43 -0.36 -11.00
N VAL A 9 10.63 0.31 -12.13
CA VAL A 9 10.57 -0.32 -13.46
C VAL A 9 11.79 -1.20 -13.63
N SER A 10 11.60 -2.51 -13.72
CA SER A 10 12.69 -3.46 -13.93
C SER A 10 12.97 -3.71 -15.41
N LYS A 11 11.97 -3.56 -16.27
CA LYS A 11 12.11 -3.75 -17.71
C LYS A 11 11.03 -3.00 -18.49
N VAL A 12 11.39 -2.47 -19.64
CA VAL A 12 10.43 -1.97 -20.63
C VAL A 12 10.25 -3.07 -21.69
N VAL A 13 9.01 -3.43 -21.96
CA VAL A 13 8.65 -4.47 -22.93
C VAL A 13 7.69 -3.91 -23.97
N ARG A 14 7.55 -4.59 -25.10
CA ARG A 14 6.63 -4.14 -26.14
C ARG A 14 5.19 -4.20 -25.59
N GLY A 15 4.57 -3.03 -25.43
CA GLY A 15 3.20 -2.90 -24.91
C GLY A 15 3.09 -2.82 -23.38
N GLY A 16 4.18 -2.67 -22.63
CA GLY A 16 4.11 -2.54 -21.17
C GLY A 16 5.43 -2.36 -20.44
N ILE A 17 5.37 -2.51 -19.13
CA ILE A 17 6.52 -2.45 -18.22
C ILE A 17 6.42 -3.57 -17.19
N ASP A 18 7.55 -4.20 -16.90
CA ASP A 18 7.69 -5.05 -15.72
C ASP A 18 8.15 -4.17 -14.55
N VAL A 19 7.54 -4.39 -13.39
CA VAL A 19 7.86 -3.64 -12.18
C VAL A 19 8.26 -4.57 -11.04
N SER A 20 9.12 -4.06 -10.16
CA SER A 20 9.54 -4.72 -8.94
C SER A 20 9.17 -3.88 -7.73
N MET A 21 8.82 -4.57 -6.64
CA MET A 21 8.61 -3.98 -5.32
C MET A 21 9.62 -4.55 -4.31
N LYS A 22 10.71 -5.17 -4.77
CA LYS A 22 11.76 -5.69 -3.88
C LYS A 22 12.53 -4.53 -3.26
N GLY A 23 12.34 -4.32 -1.96
CA GLY A 23 12.92 -3.22 -1.19
C GLY A 23 11.99 -2.81 -0.05
N ALA A 24 12.54 -2.26 1.03
CA ALA A 24 11.76 -1.79 2.18
C ALA A 24 10.90 -0.57 1.82
N ASP A 25 11.41 0.31 0.95
CA ASP A 25 10.73 1.53 0.54
C ASP A 25 9.84 1.38 -0.71
N LEU A 26 9.64 0.14 -1.17
CA LEU A 26 8.79 -0.17 -2.31
C LEU A 26 7.59 -0.99 -1.86
N GLY A 27 6.41 -0.56 -2.26
CA GLY A 27 5.20 -0.95 -1.57
C GLY A 27 4.04 0.01 -1.81
N VAL A 28 2.92 -0.34 -1.21
CA VAL A 28 1.81 0.60 -1.05
C VAL A 28 2.27 1.74 -0.16
N VAL A 29 2.02 2.99 -0.57
CA VAL A 29 2.32 4.22 0.17
C VAL A 29 1.05 4.92 0.69
N LYS A 30 -0.11 4.58 0.10
CA LYS A 30 -1.44 4.99 0.55
C LYS A 30 -2.46 3.93 0.15
N ALA A 31 -3.30 3.49 1.09
CA ALA A 31 -4.29 2.46 0.85
C ALA A 31 -5.71 2.91 1.22
N PHE A 32 -6.69 2.27 0.59
CA PHE A 32 -8.10 2.52 0.84
C PHE A 32 -8.82 1.22 1.18
N CYS A 33 -9.73 1.29 2.17
CA CYS A 33 -10.47 0.13 2.62
C CYS A 33 -11.23 -0.53 1.46
N SER A 34 -11.09 -1.84 1.33
CA SER A 34 -11.77 -2.64 0.31
C SER A 34 -13.30 -2.54 0.40
N ALA A 35 -13.84 -2.37 1.62
CA ALA A 35 -15.28 -2.36 1.87
C ALA A 35 -15.92 -0.98 1.79
N CYS A 36 -15.32 0.05 2.42
CA CYS A 36 -15.94 1.37 2.53
C CYS A 36 -15.14 2.50 1.88
N ARG A 37 -14.01 2.19 1.22
CA ARG A 37 -13.12 3.13 0.54
C ARG A 37 -12.47 4.21 1.42
N HIS A 38 -12.73 4.26 2.72
CA HIS A 38 -12.05 5.16 3.65
C HIS A 38 -10.53 4.86 3.69
N PRO A 39 -9.66 5.88 3.82
CA PRO A 39 -8.22 5.68 3.96
C PRO A 39 -7.88 4.72 5.09
N LEU A 40 -6.89 3.85 4.85
CA LEU A 40 -6.38 2.93 5.85
C LEU A 40 -5.17 3.52 6.55
N VAL A 41 -5.12 3.31 7.86
CA VAL A 41 -4.01 3.74 8.70
C VAL A 41 -3.14 2.54 9.09
N LEU A 42 -1.83 2.70 9.06
CA LEU A 42 -0.86 1.67 9.44
C LEU A 42 -0.74 1.58 10.97
N ARG A 43 -0.91 0.38 11.51
CA ARG A 43 -0.72 0.09 12.94
C ARG A 43 0.67 -0.48 13.21
N LYS A 44 1.05 -0.49 14.50
CA LYS A 44 2.32 -1.05 15.01
C LYS A 44 2.54 -2.53 14.67
N ASP A 45 1.46 -3.28 14.42
CA ASP A 45 1.50 -4.69 13.99
C ASP A 45 1.71 -4.86 12.46
N ASN A 46 2.09 -3.79 11.75
CA ASN A 46 2.24 -3.75 10.29
C ASN A 46 0.96 -4.12 9.51
N LYS A 47 -0.22 -3.93 10.12
CA LYS A 47 -1.51 -4.09 9.47
C LYS A 47 -2.17 -2.76 9.18
N LEU A 48 -2.97 -2.72 8.12
CA LEU A 48 -3.74 -1.56 7.73
C LEU A 48 -5.13 -1.65 8.34
N PHE A 49 -5.51 -0.64 9.12
CA PHE A 49 -6.78 -0.58 9.83
C PHE A 49 -7.68 0.50 9.26
N CYS A 50 -8.96 0.19 9.10
CA CYS A 50 -9.97 1.16 8.70
C CYS A 50 -10.67 1.72 9.95
N ARG A 51 -10.48 3.01 10.23
CA ARG A 51 -11.17 3.69 11.35
C ARG A 51 -12.67 3.88 11.13
N ASN A 52 -13.17 3.67 9.91
CA ASN A 52 -14.58 3.86 9.59
C ASN A 52 -15.42 2.58 9.78
N CYS A 53 -14.92 1.42 9.33
CA CYS A 53 -15.68 0.16 9.39
C CYS A 53 -14.95 -0.95 10.18
N ASN A 54 -13.88 -0.61 10.89
CA ASN A 54 -13.12 -1.48 11.79
C ASN A 54 -12.49 -2.73 11.13
N ARG A 55 -12.38 -2.74 9.81
CA ARG A 55 -11.69 -3.81 9.09
C ARG A 55 -10.18 -3.68 9.19
N THR A 56 -9.52 -4.83 9.29
CA THR A 56 -8.06 -4.95 9.21
C THR A 56 -7.70 -5.66 7.91
N GLU A 57 -6.72 -5.12 7.19
CA GLU A 57 -6.26 -5.64 5.91
C GLU A 57 -4.72 -5.71 5.90
N THR A 58 -4.17 -6.54 5.02
CA THR A 58 -2.72 -6.67 4.82
C THR A 58 -2.33 -6.30 3.39
N ARG A 59 -1.17 -5.67 3.23
CA ARG A 59 -0.57 -5.29 1.95
C ARG A 59 0.95 -5.37 2.06
N LYS A 60 1.65 -5.30 0.92
CA LYS A 60 3.08 -5.02 0.91
C LYS A 60 3.29 -3.51 1.09
N ILE A 61 3.61 -3.10 2.30
CA ILE A 61 3.69 -1.67 2.69
C ILE A 61 5.11 -1.16 2.48
N ALA A 62 5.24 0.03 1.89
CA ALA A 62 6.53 0.72 1.80
C ALA A 62 6.84 1.39 3.15
N SER A 63 8.12 1.49 3.52
CA SER A 63 8.55 2.26 4.70
C SER A 63 8.08 3.71 4.69
N SER A 64 7.87 4.30 3.50
CA SER A 64 7.33 5.65 3.33
C SER A 64 5.79 5.76 3.40
N TYR A 65 5.09 4.82 4.03
CA TYR A 65 3.63 4.91 4.15
C TYR A 65 3.22 6.12 5.01
N LEU A 66 2.36 6.99 4.47
CA LEU A 66 2.14 8.33 5.04
C LEU A 66 1.17 8.37 6.22
N GLU A 67 0.22 7.44 6.31
CA GLU A 67 -0.84 7.47 7.33
C GLU A 67 -0.59 6.41 8.41
N VAL A 68 0.15 6.76 9.46
CA VAL A 68 0.50 5.87 10.58
C VAL A 68 -0.32 6.21 11.82
N MET A 69 -0.86 5.20 12.51
CA MET A 69 -1.45 5.36 13.84
C MET A 69 -0.32 5.44 14.87
N GLY A 70 -0.20 6.59 15.54
CA GLY A 70 0.66 6.78 16.72
C GLY A 70 0.23 5.94 17.92
#